data_AF-A0A0F9FQF6-F1
#
_entry.id   AF-A0A0F9FQF6-F1
#
_cell.length_a   1.000
_cell.length_b   1.000
_cell.length_c   1.000
_cell.angle_alpha   90.00
_cell.angle_beta   90.00
_cell.angle_gamma   90.00
#
_symmetry.space_group_name_H-M   'P 1'
#
loop_
_entity.id
_entity.type
_entity.pdbx_description
1 polymer ?
#
loop_
_entity_poly.entity_id
_entity_poly.type
_entity_poly.pdbx_seq_one_letter_code
_entity_poly.pdbx_strand_id
1 'polypeptide(L)' 'MGGLDCYCPKNAPLTCAVCRVAMAMAMRRQHQTTLSISMLRRRLPDLDGDLAMVLLEATKWADAAYA' A
#
# COMPACT_ATOMS: atom_id res chain seq x y z
N MET A 1 -0.35 -0.08 -17.60
CA MET A 1 -1.20 0.24 -16.44
C MET A 1 -1.63 -1.06 -15.79
N GLY A 2 -0.89 -1.53 -14.78
CA GLY A 2 -1.25 -2.76 -14.05
C GLY A 2 -2.37 -2.44 -13.07
N GLY A 3 -3.53 -3.08 -13.25
CA GLY A 3 -4.67 -2.93 -12.35
C GLY A 3 -4.29 -3.37 -10.93
N LEU A 4 -4.78 -2.63 -9.95
CA LEU A 4 -4.77 -3.08 -8.56
C LEU A 4 -5.76 -4.24 -8.44
N ASP A 5 -5.26 -5.47 -8.29
CA ASP A 5 -6.09 -6.64 -7.97
C ASP A 5 -6.52 -6.57 -6.52
N CYS A 6 -7.48 -5.69 -6.23
CA CYS A 6 -8.12 -5.61 -4.94
C CYS A 6 -9.63 -5.49 -5.12
N TYR A 7 -10.38 -6.31 -4.40
CA TYR A 7 -11.83 -6.28 -4.39
C TYR A 7 -12.30 -5.86 -3.00
N CYS A 8 -13.01 -4.74 -2.92
CA CYS A 8 -13.72 -4.33 -1.72
C CYS A 8 -15.19 -4.76 -1.83
N PRO A 9 -15.87 -5.11 -0.72
CA PRO A 9 -17.31 -5.32 -0.74
C PRO A 9 -18.03 -4.05 -1.21
N LYS A 10 -19.19 -4.18 -1.87
CA LYS A 10 -19.88 -3.11 -2.63
C LYS A 10 -20.09 -1.78 -1.87
N ASN A 11 -20.15 -1.80 -0.55
CA ASN A 11 -20.39 -0.62 0.29
C ASN A 11 -19.16 -0.18 1.09
N ALA A 12 -18.01 -0.84 0.91
CA ALA A 12 -16.77 -0.38 1.53
C ALA A 12 -16.16 0.76 0.68
N PRO A 13 -15.55 1.76 1.32
CA PRO A 13 -14.81 2.77 0.60
C PRO A 13 -13.72 2.11 -0.27
N LEU A 14 -13.37 2.73 -1.39
CA LEU A 14 -12.26 2.33 -2.29
C LEU A 14 -10.91 2.19 -1.55
N THR A 15 -10.86 2.63 -0.29
CA THR A 15 -9.77 2.49 0.65
C THR A 15 -9.95 1.32 1.62
N CYS A 16 -10.64 0.22 1.25
CA CYS A 16 -10.68 -0.96 2.12
C CYS A 16 -9.27 -1.52 2.37
N ALA A 17 -9.08 -2.24 3.48
CA ALA A 17 -7.76 -2.69 3.93
C ALA A 17 -6.97 -3.42 2.83
N VAL A 18 -7.63 -4.31 2.08
CA VAL A 18 -7.00 -5.06 0.96
C VAL A 18 -6.51 -4.11 -0.14
N CYS A 19 -7.30 -3.12 -0.53
CA CYS A 19 -6.89 -2.13 -1.53
C CYS A 19 -5.76 -1.21 -1.03
N ARG A 20 -5.74 -0.87 0.27
CA ARG A 20 -4.63 -0.11 0.87
C ARG A 20 -3.31 -0.90 0.79
N VAL A 21 -3.35 -2.19 1.12
CA VAL A 21 -2.19 -3.09 1.02
C VAL A 21 -1.74 -3.21 -0.43
N ALA A 22 -2.66 -3.48 -1.35
CA ALA A 22 -2.34 -3.62 -2.77
C ALA A 22 -1.72 -2.33 -3.35
N MET A 23 -2.24 -1.16 -2.96
CA MET A 23 -1.66 0.14 -3.33
C MET A 23 -0.27 0.33 -2.75
N ALA A 24 -0.05 0.03 -1.47
CA ALA A 24 1.27 0.11 -0.85
C ALA A 24 2.29 -0.79 -1.57
N MET A 25 1.90 -2.02 -1.92
CA MET A 25 2.74 -2.97 -2.68
C MET A 25 3.04 -2.49 -4.10
N ALA A 26 2.05 -1.93 -4.80
CA ALA A 26 2.26 -1.33 -6.12
C ALA A 26 3.22 -0.13 -6.04
N MET A 27 3.06 0.73 -5.03
CA MET A 27 3.95 1.87 -4.80
C MET A 27 5.37 1.42 -4.45
N ARG A 28 5.55 0.35 -3.66
CA ARG A 28 6.87 -0.21 -3.36
C ARG A 28 7.60 -0.65 -4.62
N ARG A 29 6.91 -1.36 -5.53
CA ARG A 29 7.48 -1.76 -6.81
C ARG A 29 7.87 -0.57 -7.69
N GLN A 30 7.11 0.53 -7.63
CA GLN A 30 7.44 1.77 -8.35
C GLN A 30 8.58 2.57 -7.68
N HIS A 31 8.74 2.45 -6.36
CA HIS A 31 9.65 3.24 -5.54
C HIS A 31 10.45 2.35 -4.57
N GLN A 32 11.19 1.37 -5.11
CA GLN A 32 11.84 0.31 -4.32
C GLN A 32 12.76 0.83 -3.22
N THR A 33 13.47 1.93 -3.43
CA THR A 33 14.43 2.46 -2.44
C THR A 33 13.95 3.72 -1.73
N THR A 34 12.90 4.37 -2.24
CA THR A 34 12.49 5.72 -1.81
C THR A 34 11.09 5.80 -1.23
N LEU A 35 10.32 4.70 -1.21
CA LEU A 35 9.00 4.69 -0.59
C LEU A 35 9.10 5.12 0.88
N SER A 36 8.31 6.13 1.25
CA SER A 36 8.25 6.68 2.61
C SER A 36 6.81 6.77 3.11
N ILE A 37 6.65 6.91 4.44
CA ILE A 37 5.35 7.14 5.09
C ILE A 37 4.63 8.35 4.46
N SER A 38 5.37 9.43 4.17
CA SER A 38 4.79 10.65 3.56
C SER A 38 4.23 10.42 2.16
N MET A 39 4.80 9.48 1.40
CA MET A 39 4.30 9.12 0.07
C MET A 39 3.05 8.26 0.18
N LEU A 40 3.07 7.27 1.09
CA LEU A 40 1.90 6.43 1.37
C LEU A 40 0.71 7.27 1.80
N ARG A 41 0.88 8.19 2.76
CA ARG A 41 -0.19 9.07 3.24
C ARG A 41 -0.68 10.06 2.18
N ARG A 42 0.18 10.53 1.27
CA ARG A 42 -0.26 11.36 0.13
C ARG A 42 -1.16 10.59 -0.83
N ARG A 43 -0.92 9.29 -1.01
CA ARG A 43 -1.71 8.44 -1.91
C ARG A 43 -2.94 7.83 -1.24
N LEU A 44 -2.86 7.58 0.06
CA LEU A 44 -3.89 7.06 0.94
C LEU A 44 -4.12 8.08 2.07
N PRO A 45 -4.92 9.14 1.84
CA PRO A 45 -5.06 10.26 2.78
C PRO A 45 -5.68 9.86 4.12
N ASP A 46 -6.52 8.82 4.13
CA ASP A 46 -7.16 8.28 5.34
C ASP A 46 -6.30 7.23 6.07
N LEU A 47 -4.99 7.22 5.79
CA LEU A 47 -4.04 6.31 6.40
C LEU A 47 -3.42 6.95 7.64
N ASP A 48 -3.70 6.33 8.79
CA ASP A 48 -3.05 6.68 10.04
C ASP A 48 -1.54 6.41 9.96
N GLY A 49 -0.75 7.17 10.73
CA GLY A 49 0.72 7.13 10.67
C GLY A 49 1.30 5.79 11.11
N ASP A 50 0.71 5.18 12.13
CA ASP A 50 1.06 3.85 12.64
C ASP A 50 0.77 2.76 11.57
N LEU A 51 -0.42 2.80 10.97
CA LEU A 51 -0.79 1.88 9.89
C LEU A 51 0.08 2.09 8.64
N ALA A 52 0.45 3.33 8.34
CA ALA A 52 1.37 3.65 7.26
C ALA A 52 2.77 3.09 7.50
N MET A 53 3.26 3.13 8.75
CA MET A 53 4.52 2.50 9.14
C MET A 53 4.45 0.98 9.00
N VAL A 54 3.37 0.35 9.49
CA VAL A 54 3.16 -1.11 9.36
C VAL A 54 3.12 -1.53 7.89
N LEU A 55 2.39 -0.80 7.04
CA LEU A 55 2.33 -1.09 5.60
C LEU A 55 3.69 -0.91 4.93
N LEU A 56 4.44 0.14 5.28
CA LEU A 56 5.77 0.37 4.73
C LEU A 56 6.70 -0.80 5.06
N GLU A 57 6.74 -1.23 6.32
CA GLU A 57 7.56 -2.38 6.72
C GLU A 57 7.09 -3.66 6.03
N ALA A 58 5.79 -3.95 6.04
CA ALA A 58 5.23 -5.13 5.38
C ALA A 58 5.62 -5.21 3.89
N THR A 59 5.65 -4.07 3.19
CA THR A 59 6.07 -4.05 1.77
C THR A 59 7.55 -4.40 1.56
N LYS A 60 8.43 -4.11 2.53
CA LYS A 60 9.85 -4.49 2.47
C LYS A 60 10.02 -6.01 2.63
N TRP A 61 9.29 -6.60 3.58
CA TRP A 61 9.29 -8.05 3.79
C TRP A 61 8.76 -8.80 2.57
N ALA A 62 7.70 -8.29 1.96
CA ALA A 62 7.12 -8.91 0.77
C ALA A 62 8.05 -8.82 -0.45
N ASP A 63 8.76 -7.69 -0.66
CA ASP A 63 9.80 -7.61 -1.69
C ASP A 63 10.87 -8.71 -1.48
N ALA A 64 11.32 -8.92 -0.24
CA ALA A 64 12.34 -9.92 0.07
C ALA A 64 11.84 -11.38 -0.11
N ALA A 65 10.56 -11.64 0.13
CA ALA A 65 9.97 -12.98 0.01
C ALA A 65 9.69 -13.42 -1.43
N TYR A 66 9.57 -12.47 -2.37
CA TYR A 66 9.23 -12.71 -3.77
C TYR A 66 10.30 -12.20 -4.76
N ALA A 67 11.52 -11.91 -4.26
CA ALA A 67 12.70 -11.58 -5.07
C ALA A 67 13.44 -12.86 -5.51
#